data_AF-A0A2H0KJ73-F1
#
_entry.id   AF-A0A2H0KJ73-F1
#
_cell.length_a   1.000
_cell.length_b   1.000
_cell.length_c   1.000
_cell.angle_alpha   90.00
_cell.angle_beta   90.00
_cell.angle_gamma   90.00
#
_symmetry.space_group_name_H-M   'P 1'
#
loop_
_entity.id
_entity.type
_entity.pdbx_description
1 polymer ?
#
loop_
_entity_poly.entity_id
_entity_poly.type
_entity_poly.pdbx_seq_one_letter_code
_entity_poly.pdbx_strand_id
1 'polypeptide(L)'
;SRAKLEAQNIIYKAQEDARKVATDALEVEKRLAHREEQIEVKDNEINRERQSVQDVKNNVENIKKELELKKNQLLKKLEKIASLTKDQAKDLLLAGWEDKLKGEVAKKIKSAEEEIKLTADDKAKQILVDAIRYGAIDYVSEYTLSVINLPSEDWKGRIIGKEGRNIRAFEIATGVDVDLEEEKVIKLSSFDAIRREVARISLERLIKDGRIQPERIEEIVKKAREEVDKII
;
A
#
# COMPACT_ATOMS: atom_id res chain seq x y z
N SER A 1 69.69 85.42 -77.49
CA SER A 1 69.39 86.49 -76.51
C SER A 1 69.58 85.95 -75.11
N ARG A 2 70.29 86.69 -74.25
CA ARG A 2 70.52 86.36 -72.82
C ARG A 2 69.21 86.01 -72.09
N ALA A 3 68.12 86.66 -72.48
CA ALA A 3 66.75 86.39 -72.04
C ALA A 3 66.26 84.94 -72.26
N LYS A 4 66.70 84.24 -73.33
CA LYS A 4 66.26 82.85 -73.60
C LYS A 4 66.90 81.84 -72.64
N LEU A 5 68.16 82.08 -72.26
CA LEU A 5 68.89 81.26 -71.28
C LEU A 5 68.36 81.48 -69.86
N GLU A 6 68.07 82.74 -69.51
CA GLU A 6 67.43 83.08 -68.22
C GLU A 6 66.03 82.47 -68.12
N ALA A 7 65.22 82.52 -69.18
CA ALA A 7 63.91 81.85 -69.23
C ALA A 7 64.02 80.32 -69.06
N GLN A 8 64.99 79.66 -69.72
CA GLN A 8 65.21 78.22 -69.55
C GLN A 8 65.66 77.86 -68.13
N ASN A 9 66.53 78.66 -67.52
CA ASN A 9 66.95 78.44 -66.12
C ASN A 9 65.80 78.64 -65.12
N ILE A 10 64.90 79.60 -65.37
CA ILE A 10 63.70 79.80 -64.55
C ILE A 10 62.76 78.60 -64.68
N ILE A 11 62.52 78.09 -65.90
CA ILE A 11 61.69 76.90 -66.13
C ILE A 11 62.29 75.67 -65.46
N TYR A 12 63.62 75.47 -65.57
CA TYR A 12 64.30 74.35 -64.93
C TYR A 12 64.18 74.40 -63.40
N LYS A 13 64.43 75.56 -62.78
CA LYS A 13 64.26 75.74 -61.33
C LYS A 13 62.81 75.52 -60.90
N ALA A 14 61.85 76.06 -61.65
CA ALA A 14 60.43 75.84 -61.37
C ALA A 14 60.02 74.36 -61.49
N GLN A 15 60.58 73.63 -62.46
CA GLN A 15 60.37 72.18 -62.59
C GLN A 15 61.00 71.39 -61.44
N GLU A 16 62.20 71.77 -60.99
CA GLU A 16 62.87 71.15 -59.86
C GLU A 16 62.11 71.39 -58.55
N ASP A 17 61.68 72.63 -58.31
CA ASP A 17 60.88 72.99 -57.14
C ASP A 17 59.51 72.31 -57.16
N ALA A 18 58.84 72.25 -58.31
CA ALA A 18 57.59 71.50 -58.47
C ALA A 18 57.78 70.00 -58.19
N ARG A 19 58.92 69.42 -58.60
CA ARG A 19 59.24 68.02 -58.33
C ARG A 19 59.50 67.78 -56.84
N LYS A 20 60.20 68.69 -56.15
CA LYS A 20 60.42 68.62 -54.69
C LYS A 20 59.10 68.71 -53.93
N VAL A 21 58.24 69.67 -54.30
CA VAL A 21 56.90 69.80 -53.69
C VAL A 21 56.06 68.53 -53.94
N ALA A 22 56.13 67.94 -55.14
CA ALA A 22 55.41 66.70 -55.44
C ALA A 22 55.95 65.50 -54.63
N THR A 23 57.26 65.40 -54.41
CA THR A 23 57.83 64.33 -53.57
C THR A 23 57.48 64.50 -52.10
N ASP A 24 57.54 65.73 -51.58
CA ASP A 24 57.20 66.04 -50.20
C ASP A 24 55.70 65.79 -49.94
N ALA A 25 54.84 66.17 -50.90
CA ALA A 25 53.40 65.90 -50.83
C ALA A 25 53.11 64.39 -50.79
N LEU A 26 53.81 63.59 -51.61
CA LEU A 26 53.66 62.13 -51.62
C LEU A 26 54.14 61.48 -50.31
N GLU A 27 55.20 62.01 -49.69
CA GLU A 27 55.65 61.52 -48.39
C GLU A 27 54.65 61.84 -47.27
N VAL A 28 54.09 63.04 -47.28
CA VAL A 28 53.01 63.44 -46.37
C VAL A 28 51.77 62.57 -46.57
N GLU A 29 51.35 62.33 -47.82
CA GLU A 29 50.22 61.48 -48.15
C GLU A 29 50.41 60.04 -47.62
N LYS A 30 51.59 59.44 -47.84
CA LYS A 30 51.92 58.11 -47.29
C LYS A 30 51.86 58.08 -45.77
N ARG A 31 52.37 59.11 -45.10
CA ARG A 31 52.34 59.21 -43.63
C ARG A 31 50.92 59.39 -43.11
N LEU A 32 50.08 60.14 -43.82
CA LEU A 32 48.66 60.30 -43.50
C LEU A 32 47.90 58.98 -43.67
N ALA A 33 48.08 58.29 -44.80
CA ALA A 33 47.45 57.00 -45.06
C ALA A 33 47.83 55.95 -43.99
N HIS A 34 49.11 55.89 -43.61
CA HIS A 34 49.53 54.99 -42.53
C HIS A 34 48.90 55.36 -41.17
N ARG A 35 48.73 56.65 -40.90
CA ARG A 35 48.08 57.12 -39.67
C ARG A 35 46.57 56.84 -39.68
N GLU A 36 45.91 56.95 -40.83
CA GLU A 36 44.51 56.58 -41.01
C GLU A 36 44.29 55.08 -40.75
N GLU A 37 45.15 54.22 -41.31
CA GLU A 37 45.10 52.77 -41.05
C GLU A 37 45.29 52.46 -39.55
N GLN A 38 46.26 53.10 -38.88
CA GLN A 38 46.44 52.94 -37.43
C GLN A 38 45.24 53.43 -36.62
N ILE A 39 44.58 54.50 -37.06
CA ILE A 39 43.37 55.02 -36.40
C ILE A 39 42.22 54.04 -36.60
N GLU A 40 42.04 53.48 -37.79
CA GLU A 40 40.99 52.50 -38.08
C GLU A 40 41.17 51.21 -37.27
N VAL A 41 42.39 50.71 -37.12
CA VAL A 41 42.68 49.56 -36.25
C VAL A 41 42.30 49.86 -34.80
N LYS A 42 42.71 51.02 -34.28
CA LYS A 42 42.36 51.43 -32.91
C LYS A 42 40.87 51.65 -32.71
N ASP A 43 40.17 52.21 -33.69
CA ASP A 43 38.72 52.41 -33.60
C ASP A 43 37.99 51.07 -33.54
N ASN A 44 38.42 50.11 -34.36
CA ASN A 44 37.90 48.75 -34.33
C ASN A 44 38.17 48.04 -32.98
N GLU A 45 39.36 48.21 -32.40
CA GLU A 45 39.67 47.68 -31.05
C GLU A 45 38.79 48.31 -29.98
N ILE A 46 38.65 49.64 -29.99
CA ILE A 46 37.79 50.37 -29.04
C ILE A 46 36.34 49.94 -29.17
N ASN A 47 35.83 49.75 -30.39
CA ASN A 47 34.47 49.30 -30.61
C ASN A 47 34.23 47.87 -30.08
N ARG A 48 35.21 46.96 -30.26
CA ARG A 48 35.16 45.61 -29.68
C ARG A 48 35.17 45.64 -28.15
N GLU A 49 36.04 46.45 -27.54
CA GLU A 49 36.10 46.60 -26.09
C GLU A 49 34.79 47.19 -25.54
N ARG A 50 34.23 48.21 -26.19
CA ARG A 50 32.94 48.80 -25.81
C ARG A 50 31.82 47.78 -25.83
N GLN A 51 31.76 46.93 -26.86
CA GLN A 51 30.76 45.89 -26.96
C GLN A 51 30.94 44.84 -25.85
N SER A 52 32.17 44.40 -25.61
CA SER A 52 32.49 43.47 -24.51
C SER A 52 32.09 44.04 -23.14
N VAL A 53 32.40 45.31 -22.87
CA VAL A 53 32.02 46.00 -21.63
C VAL A 53 30.49 46.08 -21.49
N GLN A 54 29.78 46.37 -22.58
CA GLN A 54 28.32 46.42 -22.57
C GLN A 54 27.69 45.05 -22.28
N ASP A 55 28.23 43.99 -22.88
CA ASP A 55 27.77 42.62 -22.65
C ASP A 55 28.00 42.18 -21.19
N VAL A 56 29.19 42.49 -20.65
CA VAL A 56 29.50 42.23 -19.23
C VAL A 56 28.56 43.00 -18.32
N LYS A 57 28.29 44.29 -18.61
CA LYS A 57 27.37 45.11 -17.82
C LYS A 57 25.95 44.52 -17.82
N ASN A 58 25.45 44.12 -18.99
CA ASN A 58 24.13 43.50 -19.11
C ASN A 58 24.06 42.19 -18.32
N ASN A 59 25.10 41.36 -18.38
CA ASN A 59 25.17 40.11 -17.63
C ASN A 59 25.18 40.35 -16.10
N VAL A 60 25.97 41.32 -15.65
CA VAL A 60 26.01 41.71 -14.22
C VAL A 60 24.66 42.22 -13.74
N GLU A 61 23.95 43.02 -14.54
CA GLU A 61 22.61 43.49 -14.20
C GLU A 61 21.61 42.33 -14.09
N ASN A 62 21.68 41.34 -15.00
CA ASN A 62 20.82 40.16 -14.95
C ASN A 62 21.10 39.31 -13.71
N ILE A 63 22.38 39.03 -13.42
CA ILE A 63 22.78 38.29 -12.22
C ILE A 63 22.31 39.02 -10.96
N LYS A 64 22.44 40.35 -10.92
CA LYS A 64 21.98 41.16 -9.77
C LYS A 64 20.46 41.06 -9.57
N LYS A 65 19.67 41.10 -10.66
CA LYS A 65 18.22 40.92 -10.59
C LYS A 65 17.84 39.53 -10.10
N GLU A 66 18.49 38.48 -10.61
CA GLU A 66 18.26 37.11 -10.15
C GLU A 66 18.63 36.92 -8.68
N LEU A 67 19.74 37.52 -8.24
CA LEU A 67 20.18 37.47 -6.86
C LEU A 67 19.16 38.13 -5.94
N GLU A 68 18.64 39.31 -6.30
CA GLU A 68 17.64 40.01 -5.48
C GLU A 68 16.32 39.22 -5.42
N LEU A 69 15.91 38.59 -6.53
CA LEU A 69 14.74 37.70 -6.55
C LEU A 69 14.94 36.49 -5.62
N LYS A 70 16.08 35.81 -5.70
CA LYS A 70 16.40 34.66 -4.82
C LYS A 70 16.49 35.09 -3.37
N LYS A 71 17.11 36.23 -3.08
CA LYS A 71 17.20 36.80 -1.73
C LYS A 71 15.80 37.07 -1.17
N ASN A 72 14.91 37.70 -1.94
CA ASN A 72 13.53 37.95 -1.52
C ASN A 72 12.75 36.65 -1.29
N GLN A 73 12.95 35.63 -2.13
CA GLN A 73 12.33 34.31 -1.92
C GLN A 73 12.85 33.64 -0.63
N LEU A 74 14.15 33.73 -0.36
CA LEU A 74 14.77 33.19 0.85
C LEU A 74 14.28 33.92 2.10
N LEU A 75 14.21 35.26 2.07
CA LEU A 75 13.67 36.05 3.18
C LEU A 75 12.22 35.67 3.47
N LYS A 76 11.35 35.56 2.45
CA LYS A 76 9.96 35.10 2.64
C LYS A 76 9.88 33.70 3.23
N LYS A 77 10.76 32.78 2.80
CA LYS A 77 10.84 31.43 3.38
C LYS A 77 11.31 31.48 4.84
N LEU A 78 12.30 32.30 5.15
CA LEU A 78 12.81 32.48 6.51
C LEU A 78 11.79 33.15 7.43
N GLU A 79 11.09 34.19 6.99
CA GLU A 79 9.98 34.81 7.72
C GLU A 79 8.89 33.78 8.02
N LYS A 80 8.53 32.95 7.04
CA LYS A 80 7.58 31.86 7.24
C LYS A 80 8.09 30.84 8.26
N ILE A 81 9.35 30.44 8.20
CA ILE A 81 9.95 29.49 9.17
C ILE A 81 10.04 30.11 10.57
N ALA A 82 10.47 31.37 10.67
CA ALA A 82 10.64 32.09 11.94
C ALA A 82 9.30 32.41 12.61
N SER A 83 8.22 32.56 11.83
CA SER A 83 6.87 32.79 12.35
C SER A 83 6.17 31.49 12.77
N LEU A 84 6.73 30.32 12.44
CA LEU A 84 6.15 29.04 12.82
C LEU A 84 6.70 28.59 14.17
N THR A 85 5.80 28.23 15.08
CA THR A 85 6.19 27.49 16.29
C THR A 85 6.59 26.06 15.93
N LYS A 86 7.32 25.38 16.82
CA LYS A 86 7.74 23.98 16.63
C LYS A 86 6.56 23.06 16.29
N ASP A 87 5.41 23.27 16.94
CA ASP A 87 4.20 22.47 16.73
C ASP A 87 3.56 22.78 15.37
N GLN A 88 3.47 24.06 14.98
CA GLN A 88 2.94 24.43 13.66
C GLN A 88 3.82 23.91 12.52
N ALA A 89 5.14 23.92 12.67
CA ALA A 89 6.05 23.36 11.67
C ALA A 89 5.90 21.84 11.55
N LYS A 90 5.69 21.15 12.68
CA LYS A 90 5.41 19.72 12.72
C LYS A 90 4.09 19.38 12.02
N ASP A 91 3.03 20.14 12.28
CA ASP A 91 1.72 19.93 11.67
C ASP A 91 1.76 20.15 10.15
N LEU A 92 2.48 21.17 9.68
CA LEU A 92 2.65 21.46 8.26
C LEU A 92 3.43 20.35 7.54
N LEU A 93 4.45 19.79 8.19
CA LEU A 93 5.17 18.62 7.69
C LEU A 93 4.26 17.40 7.64
N LEU A 94 3.55 17.09 8.73
CA LEU A 94 2.65 15.94 8.81
C LEU A 94 1.55 16.03 7.74
N ALA A 95 0.92 17.19 7.55
CA ALA A 95 -0.08 17.40 6.52
C ALA A 95 0.47 17.18 5.09
N GLY A 96 1.69 17.66 4.81
CA GLY A 96 2.33 17.43 3.51
C GLY A 96 2.72 15.97 3.28
N TRP A 97 3.07 15.24 4.34
CA TRP A 97 3.32 13.81 4.30
C TRP A 97 2.03 13.00 4.16
N GLU A 98 0.96 13.37 4.85
CA GLU A 98 -0.36 12.74 4.71
C GLU A 98 -0.86 12.82 3.27
N ASP A 99 -0.73 13.97 2.61
CA ASP A 99 -1.19 14.15 1.23
C ASP A 99 -0.40 13.27 0.24
N LYS A 100 0.92 13.18 0.42
CA LYS A 100 1.77 12.25 -0.35
C LYS A 100 1.43 10.78 -0.06
N LEU A 101 1.25 10.44 1.20
CA LEU A 101 1.01 9.06 1.63
C LEU A 101 -0.37 8.56 1.24
N LYS A 102 -1.40 9.42 1.16
CA LYS A 102 -2.75 9.02 0.72
C LYS A 102 -2.72 8.30 -0.63
N GLY A 103 -1.94 8.79 -1.59
CA GLY A 103 -1.80 8.16 -2.90
C GLY A 103 -1.12 6.80 -2.85
N GLU A 104 -0.06 6.65 -2.06
CA GLU A 104 0.64 5.37 -1.90
C GLU A 104 -0.18 4.34 -1.13
N VAL A 105 -0.87 4.78 -0.07
CA VAL A 105 -1.76 3.94 0.73
C VAL A 105 -2.90 3.42 -0.13
N ALA A 106 -3.54 4.27 -0.96
CA ALA A 106 -4.58 3.84 -1.88
C ALA A 106 -4.09 2.77 -2.87
N LYS A 107 -2.86 2.92 -3.41
CA LYS A 107 -2.25 1.92 -4.30
C LYS A 107 -1.98 0.60 -3.57
N LYS A 108 -1.43 0.65 -2.35
CA LYS A 108 -1.20 -0.55 -1.53
C LYS A 108 -2.50 -1.27 -1.19
N ILE A 109 -3.53 -0.54 -0.79
CA ILE A 109 -4.87 -1.11 -0.51
C ILE A 109 -5.38 -1.82 -1.75
N LYS A 110 -5.38 -1.17 -2.90
CA LYS A 110 -5.85 -1.79 -4.15
C LYS A 110 -5.06 -3.04 -4.52
N SER A 111 -3.73 -3.00 -4.39
CA SER A 111 -2.87 -4.17 -4.65
C SER A 111 -3.17 -5.33 -3.70
N ALA A 112 -3.38 -5.03 -2.41
CA ALA A 112 -3.74 -6.03 -1.41
C ALA A 112 -5.14 -6.62 -1.68
N GLU A 113 -6.12 -5.80 -2.09
CA GLU A 113 -7.46 -6.27 -2.48
C GLU A 113 -7.40 -7.20 -3.69
N GLU A 114 -6.57 -6.88 -4.69
CA GLU A 114 -6.36 -7.74 -5.88
C GLU A 114 -5.70 -9.07 -5.48
N GLU A 115 -4.68 -9.05 -4.62
CA GLU A 115 -4.04 -10.27 -4.10
C GLU A 115 -5.00 -11.13 -3.28
N ILE A 116 -5.82 -10.51 -2.43
CA ILE A 116 -6.87 -11.20 -1.66
C ILE A 116 -7.86 -11.86 -2.61
N LYS A 117 -8.32 -11.17 -3.65
CA LYS A 117 -9.25 -11.76 -4.64
C LYS A 117 -8.66 -12.97 -5.35
N LEU A 118 -7.36 -12.95 -5.65
CA LEU A 118 -6.67 -14.07 -6.30
C LEU A 118 -6.48 -15.27 -5.37
N THR A 119 -6.22 -15.01 -4.08
CA THR A 119 -5.85 -16.06 -3.11
C THR A 119 -7.01 -16.58 -2.28
N ALA A 120 -8.10 -15.81 -2.14
CA ALA A 120 -9.23 -16.14 -1.26
C ALA A 120 -9.89 -17.47 -1.63
N ASP A 121 -10.06 -17.75 -2.92
CA ASP A 121 -10.77 -18.94 -3.40
C ASP A 121 -10.00 -20.23 -3.09
N ASP A 122 -8.68 -20.20 -3.28
CA ASP A 122 -7.80 -21.33 -2.95
C ASP A 122 -7.67 -21.54 -1.45
N LYS A 123 -7.61 -20.44 -0.67
CA LYS A 123 -7.59 -20.49 0.79
C LYS A 123 -8.89 -21.05 1.36
N ALA A 124 -10.03 -20.66 0.80
CA ALA A 124 -11.34 -21.20 1.16
C ALA A 124 -11.43 -22.70 0.87
N LYS A 125 -10.95 -23.15 -0.29
CA LYS A 125 -10.87 -24.58 -0.63
C LYS A 125 -9.97 -25.35 0.33
N GLN A 126 -8.80 -24.81 0.69
CA GLN A 126 -7.92 -25.42 1.69
C GLN A 126 -8.61 -25.57 3.03
N ILE A 127 -9.25 -24.51 3.54
CA ILE A 127 -9.97 -24.55 4.82
C ILE A 127 -11.10 -25.59 4.77
N LEU A 128 -11.85 -25.70 3.68
CA LEU A 128 -12.88 -26.71 3.52
C LEU A 128 -12.31 -28.13 3.52
N VAL A 129 -11.20 -28.36 2.81
CA VAL A 129 -10.52 -29.66 2.78
C VAL A 129 -10.01 -30.04 4.17
N ASP A 130 -9.42 -29.09 4.90
CA ASP A 130 -8.95 -29.30 6.27
C ASP A 130 -10.12 -29.56 7.22
N ALA A 131 -11.21 -28.80 7.11
CA ALA A 131 -12.41 -29.00 7.91
C ALA A 131 -13.04 -30.38 7.65
N ILE A 132 -13.05 -30.87 6.40
CA ILE A 132 -13.51 -32.23 6.08
C ILE A 132 -12.56 -33.27 6.70
N ARG A 133 -11.24 -33.08 6.57
CA ARG A 133 -10.24 -34.01 7.08
C ARG A 133 -10.26 -34.13 8.60
N TYR A 134 -10.36 -33.02 9.32
CA TYR A 134 -10.32 -33.00 10.78
C TYR A 134 -11.71 -33.12 11.42
N GLY A 135 -12.75 -32.54 10.81
CA GLY A 135 -14.13 -32.66 11.29
C GLY A 135 -14.68 -34.09 11.22
N ALA A 136 -14.21 -34.91 10.26
CA ALA A 136 -14.58 -36.31 10.20
C ALA A 136 -13.96 -37.18 11.32
N ILE A 137 -12.89 -36.71 11.98
CA ILE A 137 -12.18 -37.48 13.01
C ILE A 137 -12.80 -37.24 14.39
N ASP A 138 -13.25 -36.01 14.70
CA ASP A 138 -13.90 -35.70 15.99
C ASP A 138 -15.39 -36.08 16.02
N TYR A 139 -16.08 -36.09 14.87
CA TYR A 139 -17.53 -36.37 14.84
C TYR A 139 -17.85 -37.86 15.01
N VAL A 140 -17.00 -38.78 14.54
CA VAL A 140 -17.34 -40.22 14.53
C VAL A 140 -17.30 -40.86 15.92
N SER A 141 -16.53 -40.30 16.87
CA SER A 141 -16.45 -40.78 18.26
C SER A 141 -17.57 -40.24 19.15
N GLU A 142 -18.03 -39.00 18.95
CA GLU A 142 -19.15 -38.41 19.71
C GLU A 142 -20.53 -38.82 19.17
N TYR A 143 -20.63 -39.18 17.87
CA TYR A 143 -21.91 -39.50 17.21
C TYR A 143 -22.29 -40.98 17.18
N THR A 144 -21.70 -41.87 17.97
CA THR A 144 -22.21 -43.26 18.03
C THR A 144 -22.57 -43.75 19.41
N LEU A 145 -22.14 -43.08 20.49
CA LEU A 145 -22.28 -43.58 21.85
C LEU A 145 -22.74 -42.48 22.81
N SER A 146 -23.80 -42.73 23.57
CA SER A 146 -24.15 -41.95 24.76
C SER A 146 -24.05 -42.83 26.00
N VAL A 147 -23.37 -42.33 27.02
CA VAL A 147 -23.07 -43.08 28.25
C VAL A 147 -23.92 -42.56 29.40
N ILE A 148 -24.60 -43.45 30.12
CA ILE A 148 -25.43 -43.12 31.28
C ILE A 148 -24.92 -43.90 32.49
N ASN A 149 -24.65 -43.19 33.58
CA ASN A 149 -24.22 -43.78 34.84
C ASN A 149 -25.43 -44.22 35.67
N LEU A 150 -25.38 -45.44 36.20
CA LEU A 150 -26.41 -46.00 37.06
C LEU A 150 -26.16 -45.66 38.55
N PRO A 151 -27.21 -45.32 39.33
CA PRO A 151 -27.06 -45.05 40.76
C PRO A 151 -26.62 -46.26 41.59
N SER A 152 -26.97 -47.48 41.15
CA SER A 152 -26.58 -48.76 41.77
C SER A 152 -26.76 -49.92 40.78
N GLU A 153 -26.13 -51.06 41.04
CA GLU A 153 -26.24 -52.27 40.19
C GLU A 153 -27.67 -52.82 40.11
N ASP A 154 -28.49 -52.61 41.14
CA ASP A 154 -29.89 -53.03 41.16
C ASP A 154 -30.71 -52.42 40.01
N TRP A 155 -30.31 -51.25 39.51
CA TRP A 155 -30.97 -50.60 38.38
C TRP A 155 -30.80 -51.36 37.07
N LYS A 156 -29.65 -52.02 36.86
CA LYS A 156 -29.40 -52.85 35.67
C LYS A 156 -30.43 -53.97 35.56
N GLY A 157 -30.72 -54.66 36.67
CA GLY A 157 -31.76 -55.70 36.72
C GLY A 157 -33.18 -55.19 36.43
N ARG A 158 -33.50 -53.97 36.87
CA ARG A 158 -34.82 -53.34 36.61
C ARG A 158 -34.95 -52.85 35.17
N ILE A 159 -33.85 -52.39 34.57
CA ILE A 159 -33.77 -51.94 33.18
C ILE A 159 -33.88 -53.11 32.21
N ILE A 160 -33.24 -54.25 32.51
CA ILE A 160 -33.40 -55.48 31.73
C ILE A 160 -34.83 -56.03 31.87
N GLY A 161 -35.32 -56.14 33.11
CA GLY A 161 -36.63 -56.73 33.41
C GLY A 161 -36.65 -58.27 33.25
N LYS A 162 -37.75 -58.91 33.68
CA LYS A 162 -37.91 -60.37 33.57
C LYS A 162 -37.93 -60.77 32.09
N GLU A 163 -36.97 -61.60 31.67
CA GLU A 163 -36.76 -62.06 30.27
C GLU A 163 -36.37 -60.95 29.28
N GLY A 164 -35.80 -59.83 29.76
CA GLY A 164 -35.40 -58.72 28.88
C GLY A 164 -36.58 -57.91 28.34
N ARG A 165 -37.78 -58.05 28.92
CA ARG A 165 -38.99 -57.38 28.42
C ARG A 165 -38.90 -55.85 28.47
N ASN A 166 -38.24 -55.30 29.49
CA ASN A 166 -38.15 -53.86 29.67
C ASN A 166 -37.14 -53.25 28.69
N ILE A 167 -35.95 -53.84 28.56
CA ILE A 167 -34.92 -53.37 27.63
C ILE A 167 -35.41 -53.46 26.17
N ARG A 168 -36.06 -54.55 25.78
CA ARG A 168 -36.64 -54.68 24.43
C ARG A 168 -37.74 -53.64 24.16
N ALA A 169 -38.62 -53.39 25.11
CA ALA A 169 -39.65 -52.37 24.97
C ALA A 169 -39.02 -50.98 24.81
N PHE A 170 -37.93 -50.70 25.53
CA PHE A 170 -37.17 -49.46 25.41
C PHE A 170 -36.47 -49.32 24.06
N GLU A 171 -35.78 -50.36 23.59
CA GLU A 171 -35.13 -50.39 22.27
C GLU A 171 -36.14 -50.19 21.14
N ILE A 172 -37.30 -50.84 21.21
CA ILE A 172 -38.38 -50.68 20.21
C ILE A 172 -38.96 -49.26 20.24
N ALA A 173 -39.23 -48.71 21.43
CA ALA A 173 -39.85 -47.39 21.57
C ALA A 173 -38.93 -46.25 21.11
N THR A 174 -37.62 -46.39 21.35
CA THR A 174 -36.62 -45.35 21.05
C THR A 174 -35.89 -45.56 19.72
N GLY A 175 -35.82 -46.80 19.23
CA GLY A 175 -35.06 -47.17 18.04
C GLY A 175 -33.54 -47.04 18.22
N VAL A 176 -33.05 -47.30 19.43
CA VAL A 176 -31.60 -47.33 19.78
C VAL A 176 -31.24 -48.70 20.34
N ASP A 177 -29.98 -49.09 20.17
CA ASP A 177 -29.43 -50.30 20.79
C ASP A 177 -28.87 -49.96 22.18
N VAL A 178 -29.18 -50.81 23.17
CA VAL A 178 -28.76 -50.61 24.57
C VAL A 178 -27.75 -51.68 24.96
N ASP A 179 -26.54 -51.25 25.30
CA ASP A 179 -25.46 -52.11 25.78
C ASP A 179 -25.23 -51.92 27.30
N LEU A 180 -25.14 -53.06 28.00
CA LEU A 180 -25.03 -53.19 29.45
C LEU A 180 -23.78 -54.01 29.85
N GLU A 181 -22.72 -54.04 29.04
CA GLU A 181 -21.49 -54.81 29.31
C GLU A 181 -20.72 -54.33 30.55
N GLU A 182 -20.67 -53.03 30.82
CA GLU A 182 -19.88 -52.45 31.91
C GLU A 182 -20.63 -52.39 33.26
N GLU A 183 -19.88 -52.33 34.36
CA GLU A 183 -20.43 -52.17 35.72
C GLU A 183 -20.84 -50.70 35.93
N LYS A 184 -22.06 -50.47 36.42
CA LYS A 184 -22.68 -49.15 36.67
C LYS A 184 -22.85 -48.23 35.45
N VAL A 185 -22.71 -48.74 34.22
CA VAL A 185 -22.77 -47.93 33.01
C VAL A 185 -23.70 -48.57 31.96
N ILE A 186 -24.49 -47.74 31.29
CA ILE A 186 -25.29 -48.10 30.13
C ILE A 186 -24.79 -47.31 28.93
N LYS A 187 -24.55 -48.00 27.81
CA LYS A 187 -24.20 -47.38 26.53
C LYS A 187 -25.41 -47.42 25.60
N LEU A 188 -25.76 -46.27 25.05
CA LEU A 188 -26.81 -46.12 24.05
C LEU A 188 -26.17 -45.88 22.69
N SER A 189 -26.47 -46.74 21.73
CA SER A 189 -25.90 -46.72 20.38
C SER A 189 -26.99 -46.47 19.35
N SER A 190 -26.81 -45.46 18.50
CA SER A 190 -27.71 -45.19 17.38
C SER A 190 -27.05 -44.27 16.36
N PHE A 191 -27.32 -44.45 15.07
CA PHE A 191 -26.85 -43.56 14.01
C PHE A 191 -27.64 -42.24 13.93
N ASP A 192 -28.79 -42.16 14.61
CA ASP A 192 -29.64 -40.97 14.67
C ASP A 192 -29.44 -40.25 16.01
N ALA A 193 -28.87 -39.04 15.96
CA ALA A 193 -28.57 -38.23 17.14
C ALA A 193 -29.84 -37.83 17.91
N ILE A 194 -30.97 -37.63 17.23
CA ILE A 194 -32.24 -37.25 17.86
C ILE A 194 -32.79 -38.44 18.63
N ARG A 195 -32.78 -39.65 18.03
CA ARG A 195 -33.23 -40.87 18.74
C ARG A 195 -32.38 -41.16 19.97
N ARG A 196 -31.06 -40.98 19.86
CA ARG A 196 -30.14 -41.21 20.98
C ARG A 196 -30.40 -40.23 22.12
N GLU A 197 -30.65 -38.97 21.81
CA GLU A 197 -30.96 -37.96 22.81
C GLU A 197 -32.31 -38.19 23.48
N VAL A 198 -33.33 -38.56 22.70
CA VAL A 198 -34.64 -39.00 23.23
C VAL A 198 -34.48 -40.21 24.14
N ALA A 199 -33.69 -41.21 23.75
CA ALA A 199 -33.42 -42.38 24.56
C ALA A 199 -32.70 -42.00 25.88
N ARG A 200 -31.68 -41.14 25.81
CA ARG A 200 -30.93 -40.69 26.99
C ARG A 200 -31.83 -40.02 28.02
N ILE A 201 -32.61 -39.03 27.59
CA ILE A 201 -33.56 -38.31 28.45
C ILE A 201 -34.61 -39.27 29.02
N SER A 202 -35.10 -40.20 28.20
CA SER A 202 -36.10 -41.18 28.62
C SER A 202 -35.57 -42.11 29.71
N LEU A 203 -34.36 -42.62 29.55
CA LEU A 203 -33.76 -43.53 30.51
C LEU A 203 -33.44 -42.83 31.84
N GLU A 204 -32.91 -41.60 31.80
CA GLU A 204 -32.69 -40.80 33.01
C GLU A 204 -33.98 -40.53 33.78
N ARG A 205 -35.10 -40.27 33.08
CA ARG A 205 -36.41 -40.06 33.70
C ARG A 205 -36.98 -41.33 34.30
N LEU A 206 -36.85 -42.46 33.60
CA LEU A 206 -37.28 -43.77 34.10
C LEU A 206 -36.50 -44.18 35.36
N ILE A 207 -35.20 -43.86 35.42
CA ILE A 207 -34.36 -44.07 36.61
C ILE A 207 -34.83 -43.16 37.75
N LYS A 208 -35.09 -41.87 37.49
CA LYS A 208 -35.60 -40.93 38.51
C LYS A 208 -36.98 -41.32 39.05
N ASP A 209 -37.88 -41.78 38.18
CA ASP A 209 -39.24 -42.22 38.52
C ASP A 209 -39.25 -43.60 39.20
N GLY A 210 -38.24 -44.43 38.92
CA GLY A 210 -38.09 -45.75 39.52
C GLY A 210 -39.11 -46.79 39.06
N ARG A 211 -39.86 -46.52 37.99
CA ARG A 211 -40.84 -47.43 37.39
C ARG A 211 -40.46 -47.72 35.95
N ILE A 212 -39.89 -48.90 35.73
CA ILE A 212 -39.43 -49.36 34.42
C ILE A 212 -40.33 -50.53 34.00
N GLN A 213 -41.40 -50.20 33.30
CA GLN A 213 -42.40 -51.12 32.75
C GLN A 213 -42.75 -50.69 31.33
N PRO A 214 -43.11 -51.60 30.42
CA PRO A 214 -43.35 -51.27 29.00
C PRO A 214 -44.28 -50.08 28.78
N GLU A 215 -45.39 -50.02 29.51
CA GLU A 215 -46.40 -48.96 29.37
C GLU A 215 -45.83 -47.59 29.77
N ARG A 216 -44.99 -47.57 30.81
CA ARG A 216 -44.35 -46.36 31.30
C ARG A 216 -43.20 -45.90 30.40
N ILE A 217 -42.48 -46.85 29.83
CA ILE A 217 -41.41 -46.58 28.86
C ILE A 217 -41.98 -45.84 27.65
N GLU A 218 -43.05 -46.36 27.04
CA GLU A 218 -43.70 -45.72 25.89
C GLU A 218 -44.18 -44.30 26.20
N GLU A 219 -44.81 -44.10 27.36
CA GLU A 219 -45.29 -42.79 27.80
C GLU A 219 -44.16 -41.78 27.96
N ILE A 220 -43.07 -42.17 28.61
CA ILE A 220 -41.91 -41.30 28.86
C ILE A 220 -41.17 -40.99 27.55
N VAL A 221 -41.00 -41.98 26.68
CA VAL A 221 -40.35 -41.81 25.37
C VAL A 221 -41.15 -40.84 24.49
N LYS A 222 -42.49 -40.96 24.48
CA LYS A 222 -43.34 -40.02 23.75
C LYS A 222 -43.19 -38.58 24.25
N LYS A 223 -43.21 -38.38 25.57
CA LYS A 223 -43.00 -37.07 26.19
C LYS A 223 -41.61 -36.50 25.90
N ALA A 224 -40.58 -37.32 26.02
CA ALA A 224 -39.22 -36.92 25.71
C ALA A 224 -39.07 -36.50 24.23
N ARG A 225 -39.73 -37.21 23.32
CA ARG A 225 -39.76 -36.85 21.89
C ARG A 225 -40.41 -35.49 21.64
N GLU A 226 -41.58 -35.24 22.22
CA GLU A 226 -42.29 -33.96 22.11
C GLU A 226 -41.50 -32.77 22.70
N GLU A 227 -40.63 -33.03 23.68
CA GLU A 227 -39.77 -32.00 24.27
C GLU A 227 -38.53 -31.72 23.42
N VAL A 228 -37.88 -32.77 22.90
CA VAL A 228 -36.72 -32.62 22.01
C VAL A 228 -37.15 -31.91 20.71
N ASP A 229 -38.32 -32.23 20.16
CA ASP A 229 -38.89 -31.58 18.97
C ASP A 229 -39.21 -30.08 19.18
N LYS A 230 -39.31 -29.59 20.42
CA LYS A 230 -39.55 -28.17 20.74
C LYS A 230 -38.27 -27.36 20.94
N ILE A 231 -37.14 -28.02 21.15
CA ILE A 231 -35.84 -27.39 21.46
C ILE A 231 -34.99 -27.22 20.19
N ILE A 232 -35.25 -28.05 19.17
CA ILE A 232 -34.64 -28.01 17.82
C ILE A 232 -35.46 -27.08 16.93
#